data_AF-A0A9D7IYI1-F1
#
_entry.id   AF-A0A9D7IYI1-F1
#
_cell.length_a   1.000
_cell.length_b   1.000
_cell.length_c   1.000
_cell.angle_alpha   90.00
_cell.angle_beta   90.00
_cell.angle_gamma   90.00
#
_symmetry.space_group_name_H-M   'P 1'
#
loop_
_entity.id
_entity.type
_entity.pdbx_description
1 polymer ?
#
loop_
_entity_poly.entity_id
_entity_poly.type
_entity_poly.pdbx_seq_one_letter_code
_entity_poly.pdbx_strand_id
1 'polypeptide(L)'
;MRRKIKTVAIALPVIVLLLFSYELLWGKLFAYSPVKVGFIKHELPNIVVFTEKGSTLSSYEAIDTLIPSIEEFHALGFKSKPEILIFSDEASYHQRSIREPGYLYIPIVAC
;
A
#
# COMPACT_ATOMS: atom_id res chain seq x y z
N MET A 1 -16.75 2.98 42.39
CA MET A 1 -16.35 3.99 41.38
C MET A 1 -14.91 3.83 40.86
N ARG A 2 -13.87 3.74 41.71
CA ARG A 2 -12.46 3.60 41.28
C ARG A 2 -12.14 2.43 40.32
N ARG A 3 -12.76 1.25 40.50
CA ARG A 3 -12.54 0.10 39.59
C ARG A 3 -13.04 0.38 38.17
N LYS A 4 -14.23 0.96 38.01
CA LYS A 4 -14.81 1.34 36.70
C LYS A 4 -13.95 2.38 35.98
N ILE A 5 -13.43 3.38 36.71
CA ILE A 5 -12.53 4.40 36.15
C ILE A 5 -11.21 3.79 35.68
N LYS A 6 -10.63 2.84 36.43
CA LYS A 6 -9.43 2.10 36.02
C LYS A 6 -9.67 1.23 34.78
N THR A 7 -10.83 0.57 34.69
CA THR A 7 -11.19 -0.24 33.51
C THR A 7 -11.35 0.63 32.27
N VAL A 8 -12.03 1.78 32.38
CA VAL A 8 -12.18 2.72 31.25
C VAL A 8 -10.83 3.31 30.84
N ALA A 9 -9.97 3.66 31.80
CA ALA A 9 -8.65 4.20 31.53
C ALA A 9 -7.73 3.24 30.76
N ILE A 10 -7.92 1.92 30.89
CA ILE A 10 -7.18 0.90 30.14
C ILE A 10 -7.90 0.54 28.84
N ALA A 11 -9.23 0.46 28.85
CA ALA A 11 -10.00 0.09 27.67
C ALA A 11 -9.87 1.10 26.53
N LEU A 12 -9.86 2.40 26.86
CA LEU A 12 -9.76 3.47 25.86
C LEU A 12 -8.47 3.37 25.00
N PRO A 13 -7.25 3.32 25.56
CA PRO A 13 -6.04 3.21 24.75
C PRO A 13 -5.98 1.89 23.97
N VAL A 14 -6.52 0.80 24.50
CA VAL A 14 -6.60 -0.49 23.77
C VAL A 14 -7.48 -0.34 22.52
N ILE A 15 -8.65 0.30 22.64
CA ILE A 15 -9.53 0.54 21.50
C ILE A 15 -8.84 1.44 20.47
N VAL A 16 -8.17 2.51 20.91
CA VAL A 16 -7.42 3.40 20.01
C VAL A 16 -6.32 2.64 19.29
N LEU A 17 -5.58 1.77 19.98
CA LEU A 17 -4.53 0.93 19.38
C LEU A 17 -5.11 -0.04 18.33
N LEU A 18 -6.26 -0.64 18.60
CA LEU A 18 -6.95 -1.54 17.67
C LEU A 18 -7.42 -0.80 16.42
N LEU A 19 -8.03 0.38 16.58
CA LEU A 19 -8.45 1.22 15.46
C LEU A 19 -7.26 1.68 14.62
N PHE A 20 -6.19 2.10 15.27
CA PHE A 20 -4.96 2.51 14.59
C PHE A 20 -4.35 1.36 13.79
N SER A 21 -4.29 0.16 14.38
CA SER A 21 -3.79 -1.05 13.70
C SER A 21 -4.67 -1.42 12.51
N TYR A 22 -5.99 -1.28 12.64
CA TYR A 22 -6.92 -1.51 11.54
C TYR A 22 -6.69 -0.53 10.38
N GLU A 23 -6.56 0.77 10.66
CA GLU A 23 -6.27 1.78 9.63
C GLU A 23 -4.94 1.53 8.94
N LEU A 24 -3.92 1.05 9.67
CA LEU A 24 -2.60 0.72 9.12
C LEU A 24 -2.63 -0.54 8.24
N LEU A 25 -3.51 -1.50 8.49
CA LEU A 25 -3.52 -2.77 7.76
C LEU A 25 -4.55 -2.82 6.63
N TRP A 26 -5.70 -2.15 6.80
CA TRP A 26 -6.82 -2.19 5.84
C TRP A 26 -7.43 -0.83 5.53
N GLY A 27 -7.04 0.23 6.21
CA GLY A 27 -7.60 1.57 6.01
C GLY A 27 -6.67 2.51 5.24
N LYS A 28 -6.83 3.81 5.48
CA LYS A 28 -6.13 4.85 4.71
C LYS A 28 -4.64 4.96 5.06
N LEU A 29 -4.23 4.41 6.20
CA LEU A 29 -2.83 4.41 6.61
C LEU A 29 -2.05 3.22 6.03
N PHE A 30 -2.69 2.42 5.18
CA PHE A 30 -2.07 1.26 4.54
C PHE A 30 -0.78 1.59 3.76
N ALA A 31 -0.68 2.78 3.20
CA ALA A 31 0.53 3.23 2.51
C ALA A 31 1.77 3.26 3.43
N TYR A 32 1.60 3.60 4.70
CA TYR A 32 2.63 3.59 5.72
C TYR A 32 2.82 2.22 6.39
N SER A 33 2.03 1.22 6.00
CA SER A 33 2.08 -0.09 6.62
C SER A 33 3.38 -0.82 6.29
N PRO A 34 4.10 -1.35 7.30
CA PRO A 34 5.28 -2.19 7.04
C PRO A 34 4.91 -3.53 6.39
N VAL A 35 3.64 -3.96 6.49
CA VAL A 35 3.17 -5.23 5.96
C VAL A 35 1.97 -4.99 5.04
N LYS A 36 2.15 -5.26 3.76
CA LYS A 36 1.09 -5.15 2.74
C LYS A 36 0.21 -6.42 2.72
N VAL A 37 -0.64 -6.57 3.74
CA VAL A 37 -1.51 -7.75 3.91
C VAL A 37 -2.44 -7.92 2.69
N GLY A 38 -2.52 -9.14 2.17
CA GLY A 38 -3.36 -9.45 1.00
C GLY A 38 -2.67 -9.22 -0.34
N PHE A 39 -1.44 -8.71 -0.34
CA PHE A 39 -0.63 -8.53 -1.54
C PHE A 39 0.48 -9.58 -1.65
N ILE A 40 0.83 -9.91 -2.88
CA ILE A 40 1.98 -10.71 -3.26
C ILE A 40 3.06 -9.75 -3.74
N LYS A 41 4.25 -9.83 -3.16
CA LYS A 41 5.40 -9.00 -3.53
C LYS A 41 6.15 -9.64 -4.69
N HIS A 42 6.39 -8.86 -5.72
CA HIS A 42 7.23 -9.17 -6.86
C HIS A 42 8.36 -8.15 -6.91
N GLU A 43 9.59 -8.60 -6.64
CA GLU A 43 10.77 -7.74 -6.74
C GLU A 43 11.38 -7.86 -8.14
N LEU A 44 11.51 -6.73 -8.82
CA LEU A 44 12.15 -6.61 -10.12
C LEU A 44 13.45 -5.77 -9.99
N PRO A 45 14.29 -5.72 -11.05
CA PRO A 45 15.54 -4.97 -11.02
C PRO A 45 15.36 -3.51 -10.65
N ASN A 46 14.36 -2.82 -11.22
CA ASN A 46 14.14 -1.38 -11.04
C ASN A 46 12.92 -1.08 -10.15
N ILE A 47 11.90 -1.93 -10.12
CA ILE A 47 10.65 -1.71 -9.35
C ILE A 47 10.35 -2.81 -8.32
N VAL A 48 9.43 -2.50 -7.41
CA VAL A 48 8.75 -3.50 -6.58
C VAL A 48 7.26 -3.43 -6.86
N VAL A 49 6.65 -4.56 -7.21
CA VAL A 49 5.21 -4.64 -7.50
C VAL A 49 4.52 -5.46 -6.44
N PHE A 50 3.48 -4.89 -5.85
CA PHE A 50 2.57 -5.55 -4.93
C PHE A 50 1.25 -5.81 -5.64
N THR A 51 0.89 -7.08 -5.77
CA THR A 51 -0.32 -7.50 -6.47
C THR A 51 -1.33 -8.06 -5.48
N GLU A 52 -2.51 -7.49 -5.41
CA GLU A 52 -3.58 -8.01 -4.57
C GLU A 52 -4.02 -9.39 -5.08
N LYS A 53 -4.24 -10.33 -4.15
CA LYS A 53 -4.72 -11.68 -4.48
C LYS A 53 -6.03 -11.58 -5.28
N GLY A 54 -6.01 -12.03 -6.54
CA GLY A 54 -7.16 -11.98 -7.44
C GLY A 54 -6.93 -11.12 -8.68
N SER A 55 -5.88 -10.29 -8.69
CA SER A 55 -5.46 -9.53 -9.87
C SER A 55 -4.93 -10.46 -10.96
N THR A 56 -5.28 -10.14 -12.21
CA THR A 56 -4.91 -10.87 -13.42
C THR A 56 -3.69 -10.27 -14.14
N LEU A 57 -3.23 -9.10 -13.71
CA LEU A 57 -2.08 -8.45 -14.31
C LEU A 57 -0.81 -9.22 -13.93
N SER A 58 -0.04 -9.71 -14.90
CA SER A 58 1.17 -10.53 -14.67
C SER A 58 2.43 -10.01 -15.40
N SER A 59 2.27 -9.12 -16.37
CA SER A 59 3.36 -8.62 -17.23
C SER A 59 4.14 -7.44 -16.61
N TYR A 60 4.64 -7.59 -15.39
CA TYR A 60 5.34 -6.50 -14.68
C TYR A 60 6.70 -6.15 -15.28
N GLU A 61 7.33 -7.09 -16.00
CA GLU A 61 8.62 -6.88 -16.66
C GLU A 61 8.57 -5.73 -17.67
N ALA A 62 7.46 -5.60 -18.40
CA ALA A 62 7.27 -4.49 -19.33
C ALA A 62 7.31 -3.14 -18.61
N ILE A 63 6.73 -3.05 -17.41
CA ILE A 63 6.74 -1.83 -16.59
C ILE A 63 8.17 -1.54 -16.08
N ASP A 64 8.91 -2.56 -15.65
CA ASP A 64 10.27 -2.42 -15.14
C ASP A 64 11.23 -1.83 -16.20
N THR A 65 11.07 -2.23 -17.48
CA THR A 65 11.88 -1.69 -18.58
C THR A 65 11.64 -0.21 -18.87
N LEU A 66 10.53 0.37 -18.42
CA LEU A 66 10.23 1.79 -18.63
C LEU A 66 10.95 2.69 -17.63
N ILE A 67 11.34 2.18 -16.45
CA ILE A 67 11.94 3.01 -15.40
C ILE A 67 13.22 3.70 -15.86
N PRO A 68 14.22 3.00 -16.46
CA PRO A 68 15.43 3.68 -16.92
C PRO A 68 15.14 4.79 -17.94
N SER A 69 14.17 4.56 -18.83
CA SER A 69 13.75 5.56 -19.83
C SER A 69 13.09 6.78 -19.19
N ILE A 70 12.28 6.59 -18.14
CA ILE A 70 11.65 7.69 -17.39
C ILE A 70 12.72 8.52 -16.65
N GLU A 71 13.67 7.86 -16.00
CA GLU A 71 14.76 8.55 -15.29
C GLU A 71 15.64 9.36 -16.25
N GLU A 72 15.96 8.80 -17.42
CA GLU A 72 16.70 9.47 -18.48
C GLU A 72 15.92 10.68 -19.03
N PHE A 73 14.64 10.51 -19.34
CA PHE A 73 13.79 11.57 -19.87
C PHE A 73 13.66 12.76 -18.91
N HIS A 74 13.54 12.50 -17.60
CA HIS A 74 13.42 13.55 -16.60
C HIS A 74 14.76 14.03 -16.05
N ALA A 75 15.88 13.41 -16.46
CA ALA A 75 17.22 13.61 -15.88
C ALA A 75 17.25 13.53 -14.34
N LEU A 76 16.34 12.72 -13.78
CA LEU A 76 16.09 12.58 -12.34
C LEU A 76 15.91 11.11 -12.00
N GLY A 77 16.77 10.59 -11.14
CA GLY A 77 16.65 9.23 -10.61
C GLY A 77 15.66 9.16 -9.45
N PHE A 78 15.02 8.00 -9.29
CA PHE A 78 14.23 7.71 -8.11
C PHE A 78 15.14 7.54 -6.89
N LYS A 79 14.76 8.16 -5.76
CA LYS A 79 15.52 8.04 -4.50
C LYS A 79 15.57 6.60 -3.97
N SER A 80 14.55 5.81 -4.28
CA SER A 80 14.41 4.39 -3.95
C SER A 80 13.65 3.70 -5.08
N LYS A 81 13.72 2.36 -5.14
CA LYS A 81 12.90 1.60 -6.08
C LYS A 81 11.43 2.00 -5.92
N PRO A 82 10.75 2.45 -6.98
CA PRO A 82 9.34 2.81 -6.87
C PRO A 82 8.51 1.55 -6.56
N GLU A 83 7.55 1.73 -5.67
CA GLU A 83 6.63 0.66 -5.26
C GLU A 83 5.29 0.86 -5.97
N ILE A 84 4.83 -0.18 -6.66
CA ILE A 84 3.59 -0.17 -7.41
C ILE A 84 2.59 -1.08 -6.71
N LEU A 85 1.42 -0.55 -6.37
CA LEU A 85 0.32 -1.36 -5.83
C LEU A 85 -0.75 -1.56 -6.89
N ILE A 86 -1.06 -2.83 -7.14
CA ILE A 86 -2.04 -3.28 -8.11
C ILE A 86 -3.22 -3.87 -7.34
N PHE A 87 -4.35 -3.18 -7.42
CA PHE A 87 -5.59 -3.57 -6.73
C PHE A 87 -6.44 -4.45 -7.63
N SER A 88 -7.14 -5.42 -7.04
CA SER A 88 -8.02 -6.33 -7.78
C SER A 88 -9.38 -5.70 -8.07
N ASP A 89 -9.79 -4.73 -7.25
CA ASP A 89 -11.09 -4.07 -7.35
C ASP A 89 -11.02 -2.60 -6.92
N GLU A 90 -12.02 -1.83 -7.37
CA GLU A 90 -12.10 -0.39 -7.12
C GLU A 90 -12.35 -0.05 -5.64
N ALA A 91 -13.08 -0.88 -4.91
CA ALA A 91 -13.37 -0.63 -3.50
C ALA A 91 -12.09 -0.77 -2.66
N SER A 92 -11.27 -1.79 -2.92
CA SER A 92 -9.96 -1.97 -2.28
C SER A 92 -9.02 -0.80 -2.60
N TYR A 93 -9.03 -0.33 -3.85
CA TYR A 93 -8.30 0.87 -4.25
C TYR A 93 -8.75 2.11 -3.46
N HIS A 94 -10.05 2.43 -3.41
CA HIS A 94 -10.54 3.60 -2.67
C HIS A 94 -10.35 3.51 -1.16
N GLN A 95 -10.38 2.29 -0.61
CA GLN A 95 -10.19 2.06 0.81
C GLN A 95 -8.74 2.28 1.26
N ARG A 96 -7.77 1.84 0.45
CA ARG A 96 -6.36 1.74 0.84
C ARG A 96 -5.43 2.72 0.13
N SER A 97 -5.89 3.40 -0.93
CA SER A 97 -5.08 4.41 -1.60
C SER A 97 -5.12 5.75 -0.85
N ILE A 98 -3.93 6.26 -0.59
CA ILE A 98 -3.71 7.65 -0.19
C ILE A 98 -2.60 8.20 -1.09
N ARG A 99 -2.71 9.47 -1.52
CA ARG A 99 -1.68 10.09 -2.36
C ARG A 99 -0.41 10.28 -1.53
N GLU A 100 0.52 9.33 -1.64
CA GLU A 100 1.81 9.35 -0.96
C GLU A 100 2.96 9.37 -2.00
N PRO A 101 4.00 10.20 -1.81
CA PRO A 101 5.18 10.19 -2.67
C PRO A 101 5.90 8.82 -2.62
N GLY A 102 6.19 8.23 -3.77
CA GLY A 102 6.91 6.95 -3.88
C GLY A 102 6.03 5.72 -4.11
N TYR A 103 4.71 5.87 -4.02
CA TYR A 103 3.74 4.83 -4.38
C TYR A 103 2.98 5.20 -5.64
N LEU A 104 3.00 4.30 -6.62
CA LEU A 104 2.12 4.40 -7.79
C LEU A 104 0.95 3.43 -7.61
N TYR A 105 -0.25 3.98 -7.42
CA TYR A 105 -1.47 3.21 -7.30
C TYR A 105 -2.08 3.05 -8.68
N ILE A 106 -2.10 1.81 -9.20
CA ILE A 106 -2.72 1.51 -10.48
C ILE A 106 -4.01 0.73 -10.19
N PRO A 107 -5.19 1.34 -10.36
CA PRO A 107 -6.42 0.57 -10.35
C PRO A 107 -6.42 -0.34 -11.58
N ILE A 108 -6.61 -1.64 -11.39
CA ILE A 108 -7.09 -2.48 -12.49
C ILE A 108 -8.57 -2.16 -12.65
N VAL A 109 -8.87 -1.08 -13.36
CA VAL A 109 -10.16 -1.00 -14.05
C VAL A 109 -10.05 -2.05 -15.14
N ALA A 110 -10.52 -3.26 -14.85
CA ALA A 110 -10.72 -4.27 -15.86
C ALA A 110 -11.53 -3.63 -17.00
N CYS A 111 -11.10 -3.90 -18.23
CA CYS A 111 -11.73 -3.45 -19.47
C CYS A 111 -13.26 -3.50 -19.44
#